data_AF-A0A0C1EGL8-F1
#
_entry.id   AF-A0A0C1EGL8-F1
#
_cell.length_a   1.000
_cell.length_b   1.000
_cell.length_c   1.000
_cell.angle_alpha   90.00
_cell.angle_beta   90.00
_cell.angle_gamma   90.00
#
_symmetry.space_group_name_H-M   'P 1'
#
loop_
_entity.id
_entity.type
_entity.pdbx_description
1 polymer ?
#
loop_
_entity_poly.entity_id
_entity_poly.type
_entity_poly.pdbx_seq_one_letter_code
_entity_poly.pdbx_strand_id
1 'polypeptide(L)'
;MYVIAPLSNCASPEKRDRFLEYIAKIAPVTLQSERKCHGYAWFRNAEDYNTVPHHWLRGLEIYEDIEANTETHRASAEYKAFRAAVGAENLLDRPSDLRFWRPLLGYLVYQGKPVDFSFSIGRQYIVTTELTPSPGQKDQVVEQLRLLAQEANQRQVPSFWVLHRGEGDEGQQDESLLVFSMHNDFDAWTDFEHQAHIEAAWVKAYEFCADKRLTTWVESGLGFLGR
;
A
#
# COMPACT_ATOMS: atom_id res chain seq x y z
N MET A 1 5.16 -13.11 -7.18
CA MET A 1 4.22 -12.10 -6.66
C MET A 1 4.75 -10.72 -6.97
N TYR A 2 3.93 -9.91 -7.62
CA TYR A 2 4.22 -8.56 -8.07
C TYR A 2 3.25 -7.61 -7.38
N VAL A 3 3.79 -6.66 -6.61
CA VAL A 3 2.98 -5.74 -5.81
C VAL A 3 3.13 -4.34 -6.38
N ILE A 4 2.03 -3.61 -6.50
CA ILE A 4 2.03 -2.19 -6.85
C ILE A 4 1.37 -1.46 -5.69
N ALA A 5 1.99 -0.39 -5.20
CA ALA A 5 1.45 0.41 -4.12
C ALA A 5 1.38 1.89 -4.53
N PRO A 6 0.53 2.24 -5.51
CA PRO A 6 0.53 3.57 -6.10
C PRO A 6 0.16 4.64 -5.07
N LEU A 7 0.98 5.70 -5.02
CA LEU A 7 0.58 6.97 -4.43
C LEU A 7 0.01 7.85 -5.54
N SER A 8 -1.31 7.98 -5.59
CA SER A 8 -2.00 8.73 -6.63
C SER A 8 -2.21 10.17 -6.21
N ASN A 9 -1.40 11.05 -6.82
CA ASN A 9 -1.44 12.50 -6.63
C ASN A 9 -2.63 13.08 -7.40
N CYS A 10 -3.85 12.85 -6.91
CA CYS A 10 -5.05 13.43 -7.52
C CYS A 10 -4.91 14.95 -7.57
N ALA A 11 -5.44 15.61 -8.59
CA ALA A 11 -5.23 17.05 -8.78
C ALA A 11 -6.08 17.93 -7.85
N SER A 12 -7.17 17.38 -7.30
CA SER A 12 -8.07 18.07 -6.37
C SER A 12 -8.96 17.06 -5.63
N PRO A 13 -9.71 17.48 -4.59
CA PRO A 13 -10.72 16.63 -3.94
C PRO A 13 -11.77 16.09 -4.91
N GLU A 14 -12.26 16.90 -5.85
CA GLU A 14 -13.23 16.48 -6.86
C GLU A 14 -12.63 15.43 -7.81
N LYS A 15 -11.34 15.60 -8.17
CA LYS A 15 -10.62 14.65 -9.02
C LYS A 15 -10.35 13.32 -8.29
N ARG A 16 -10.09 13.37 -6.99
CA ARG A 16 -10.01 12.18 -6.12
C ARG A 16 -11.31 11.39 -6.14
N ASP A 17 -12.44 12.06 -5.92
CA ASP A 17 -13.74 11.38 -5.86
C ASP A 17 -14.09 10.80 -7.23
N ARG A 18 -13.81 11.55 -8.30
CA ARG A 18 -13.95 11.06 -9.67
C ARG A 18 -13.03 9.88 -10.00
N PHE A 19 -11.79 9.88 -9.49
CA PHE A 19 -10.88 8.76 -9.61
C PHE A 19 -11.46 7.50 -8.95
N LEU A 20 -11.97 7.62 -7.72
CA LEU A 20 -12.56 6.51 -6.98
C LEU A 20 -13.84 5.97 -7.64
N GLU A 21 -14.63 6.80 -8.33
CA GLU A 21 -15.77 6.32 -9.14
C GLU A 21 -15.36 5.33 -10.23
N TYR A 22 -14.17 5.51 -10.82
CA TYR A 22 -13.64 4.55 -11.80
C TYR A 22 -13.09 3.30 -11.10
N ILE A 23 -12.38 3.45 -9.98
CA ILE A 23 -11.93 2.31 -9.17
C ILE A 23 -13.11 1.44 -8.72
N ALA A 24 -14.24 2.06 -8.35
CA ALA A 24 -15.47 1.35 -7.96
C ALA A 24 -16.05 0.47 -9.08
N LYS A 25 -15.73 0.75 -10.34
CA LYS A 25 -16.10 -0.11 -11.49
C LYS A 25 -15.10 -1.23 -11.72
N ILE A 26 -13.82 -1.00 -11.43
CA ILE A 26 -12.75 -1.98 -11.59
C ILE A 26 -12.81 -3.05 -10.50
N ALA A 27 -12.89 -2.65 -9.23
CA ALA A 27 -12.74 -3.54 -8.09
C ALA A 27 -13.66 -4.79 -8.13
N PRO A 28 -14.97 -4.69 -8.47
CA PRO A 28 -15.83 -5.87 -8.55
C PRO A 28 -15.41 -6.84 -9.66
N VAL A 29 -15.00 -6.33 -10.83
CA VAL A 29 -14.54 -7.16 -11.96
C VAL A 29 -13.24 -7.85 -11.61
N THR A 30 -12.30 -7.15 -10.99
CA THR A 30 -11.04 -7.70 -10.52
C THR A 30 -11.25 -8.84 -9.52
N LEU A 31 -12.12 -8.64 -8.51
CA LEU A 31 -12.45 -9.67 -7.53
C LEU A 31 -13.07 -10.92 -8.18
N GLN A 32 -14.03 -10.73 -9.09
CA GLN A 32 -14.83 -11.83 -9.65
C GLN A 32 -14.08 -12.62 -10.73
N SER A 33 -13.29 -11.94 -11.57
CA SER A 33 -12.77 -12.51 -12.83
C SER A 33 -11.25 -12.69 -12.85
N GLU A 34 -10.47 -11.85 -12.16
CA GLU A 34 -9.01 -11.84 -12.30
C GLU A 34 -8.37 -12.82 -11.31
N ARG A 35 -8.28 -14.10 -11.69
CA ARG A 35 -7.97 -15.15 -10.70
C ARG A 35 -6.57 -15.08 -10.05
N LYS A 36 -5.65 -14.37 -10.69
CA LYS A 36 -4.27 -14.16 -10.25
C LYS A 36 -4.04 -12.84 -9.51
N CYS A 37 -5.10 -12.07 -9.26
CA CYS A 37 -5.04 -10.87 -8.43
C CYS A 37 -5.38 -11.25 -6.98
N HIS A 38 -4.39 -11.26 -6.08
CA HIS A 38 -4.56 -11.66 -4.67
C HIS A 38 -5.02 -10.54 -3.73
N GLY A 39 -4.96 -9.29 -4.21
CA GLY A 39 -5.42 -8.14 -3.48
C GLY A 39 -5.52 -6.94 -4.41
N TYR A 40 -6.57 -6.17 -4.25
CA TYR A 40 -6.79 -4.93 -4.98
C TYR A 40 -7.57 -4.03 -4.06
N ALA A 41 -6.94 -3.02 -3.47
CA ALA A 41 -7.55 -2.16 -2.46
C ALA A 41 -7.11 -0.71 -2.62
N TRP A 42 -8.01 0.22 -2.32
CA TRP A 42 -7.75 1.65 -2.42
C TRP A 42 -8.20 2.37 -1.14
N PHE A 43 -7.40 3.35 -0.72
CA PHE A 43 -7.54 4.02 0.55
C PHE A 43 -7.54 5.55 0.36
N ARG A 44 -8.36 6.22 1.17
CA ARG A 44 -8.39 7.68 1.30
C ARG A 44 -7.39 8.11 2.36
N ASN A 45 -6.84 9.32 2.25
CA ASN A 45 -6.02 9.87 3.31
C ASN A 45 -6.82 9.96 4.63
N ALA A 46 -6.18 9.71 5.76
CA ALA A 46 -6.84 9.78 7.07
C ALA A 46 -7.03 11.22 7.60
N GLU A 47 -6.42 12.22 6.95
CA GLU A 47 -6.52 13.66 7.25
C GLU A 47 -5.99 14.09 8.63
N ASP A 48 -5.30 13.19 9.32
CA ASP A 48 -4.66 13.40 10.63
C ASP A 48 -3.21 13.91 10.52
N TYR A 49 -2.54 13.68 9.39
CA TYR A 49 -1.19 14.18 9.10
C TYR A 49 -1.11 14.89 7.74
N ASN A 50 -0.28 15.94 7.67
CA ASN A 50 -0.05 16.72 6.45
C ASN A 50 1.16 16.24 5.63
N THR A 51 1.60 14.98 5.80
CA THR A 51 2.73 14.42 5.05
C THR A 51 2.48 14.42 3.54
N VAL A 52 1.22 14.25 3.14
CA VAL A 52 0.75 14.38 1.76
C VAL A 52 -0.59 15.12 1.73
N PRO A 53 -0.97 15.75 0.60
CA PRO A 53 -2.28 16.37 0.46
C PRO A 53 -3.44 15.38 0.71
N HIS A 54 -4.47 15.81 1.42
CA HIS A 54 -5.62 14.98 1.81
C HIS A 54 -6.43 14.41 0.63
N HIS A 55 -6.31 15.02 -0.53
CA HIS A 55 -6.97 14.52 -1.74
C HIS A 55 -6.18 13.42 -2.45
N TRP A 56 -4.97 13.07 -2.00
CA TRP A 56 -4.23 11.94 -2.56
C TRP A 56 -4.82 10.60 -2.11
N LEU A 57 -4.53 9.56 -2.89
CA LEU A 57 -5.00 8.19 -2.64
C LEU A 57 -3.82 7.23 -2.57
N ARG A 58 -3.99 6.16 -1.80
CA ARG A 58 -3.09 5.01 -1.80
C ARG A 58 -3.81 3.81 -2.38
N GLY A 59 -3.21 3.17 -3.37
CA GLY A 59 -3.61 1.83 -3.81
C GLY A 59 -2.68 0.76 -3.25
N LEU A 60 -3.16 -0.47 -3.22
CA LEU A 60 -2.38 -1.69 -3.05
C LEU A 60 -2.95 -2.76 -3.99
N GLU A 61 -2.15 -3.16 -4.97
CA GLU A 61 -2.50 -4.16 -5.97
C GLU A 61 -1.48 -5.31 -5.91
N ILE A 62 -1.94 -6.55 -5.87
CA ILE A 62 -1.12 -7.73 -5.61
C ILE A 62 -1.46 -8.78 -6.65
N TYR A 63 -0.48 -9.14 -7.46
CA TYR A 63 -0.64 -10.09 -8.55
C TYR A 63 0.32 -11.27 -8.36
N GLU A 64 -0.09 -12.45 -8.80
CA GLU A 64 0.74 -13.66 -8.79
C GLU A 64 2.02 -13.44 -9.63
N ASP A 65 1.84 -12.93 -10.85
CA ASP A 65 2.84 -12.69 -11.88
C ASP A 65 2.62 -11.33 -12.59
N ILE A 66 3.55 -10.96 -13.49
CA ILE A 66 3.49 -9.68 -14.19
C ILE A 66 2.37 -9.66 -15.22
N GLU A 67 2.11 -10.80 -15.88
CA GLU A 67 1.09 -11.02 -16.90
C GLU A 67 -0.33 -10.82 -16.33
N ALA A 68 -0.57 -11.23 -15.08
CA ALA A 68 -1.82 -10.93 -14.38
C ALA A 68 -2.10 -9.42 -14.30
N ASN A 69 -1.08 -8.58 -14.13
CA ASN A 69 -1.25 -7.13 -14.21
C ASN A 69 -1.32 -6.65 -15.67
N THR A 70 -0.35 -6.98 -16.50
CA THR A 70 -0.18 -6.36 -17.82
C THR A 70 -1.14 -6.87 -18.89
N GLU A 71 -1.42 -8.17 -18.91
CA GLU A 71 -2.22 -8.83 -19.94
C GLU A 71 -3.66 -9.08 -19.51
N THR A 72 -3.92 -9.21 -18.20
CA THR A 72 -5.28 -9.43 -17.68
C THR A 72 -5.87 -8.13 -17.13
N HIS A 73 -5.34 -7.60 -16.03
CA HIS A 73 -5.90 -6.42 -15.37
C HIS A 73 -5.95 -5.20 -16.29
N ARG A 74 -4.81 -4.83 -16.89
CA ARG A 74 -4.70 -3.66 -17.75
C ARG A 74 -5.41 -3.81 -19.10
N ALA A 75 -5.75 -5.05 -19.49
CA ALA A 75 -6.50 -5.31 -20.71
C ALA A 75 -8.01 -5.19 -20.55
N SER A 76 -8.52 -5.18 -19.31
CA SER A 76 -9.95 -5.03 -19.00
C SER A 76 -10.54 -3.73 -19.56
N ALA A 77 -11.84 -3.76 -19.87
CA ALA A 77 -12.54 -2.59 -20.40
C ALA A 77 -12.61 -1.46 -19.36
N GLU A 78 -12.80 -1.84 -18.09
CA GLU A 78 -12.90 -0.96 -16.94
C GLU A 78 -11.58 -0.22 -16.69
N TYR A 79 -10.45 -0.94 -16.70
CA TYR A 79 -9.14 -0.32 -16.56
C TYR A 79 -8.83 0.62 -17.73
N LYS A 80 -9.13 0.21 -18.97
CA LYS A 80 -8.92 1.06 -20.16
C LYS A 80 -9.76 2.34 -20.09
N ALA A 81 -11.02 2.24 -19.68
CA ALA A 81 -11.88 3.40 -19.47
C ALA A 81 -11.32 4.34 -18.40
N PHE A 82 -10.87 3.80 -17.26
CA PHE A 82 -10.19 4.55 -16.22
C PHE A 82 -8.94 5.27 -16.73
N ARG A 83 -8.05 4.57 -17.46
CA ARG A 83 -6.83 5.17 -18.01
C ARG A 83 -7.11 6.29 -19.01
N ALA A 84 -8.12 6.11 -19.86
CA ALA A 84 -8.56 7.16 -20.77
C ALA A 84 -9.06 8.40 -19.99
N ALA A 85 -9.84 8.18 -18.93
CA ALA A 85 -10.35 9.25 -18.08
C ALA A 85 -9.26 9.97 -17.29
N VAL A 86 -8.23 9.26 -16.78
CA VAL A 86 -7.09 9.87 -16.09
C VAL A 86 -6.44 10.95 -16.95
N GLY A 87 -6.25 10.68 -18.25
CA GLY A 87 -5.70 11.65 -19.20
C GLY A 87 -6.71 12.72 -19.62
N ALA A 88 -7.92 12.32 -20.03
CA ALA A 88 -8.91 13.25 -20.58
C ALA A 88 -9.47 14.22 -19.52
N GLU A 89 -9.62 13.75 -18.28
CA GLU A 89 -10.16 14.54 -17.17
C GLU A 89 -9.05 15.16 -16.31
N ASN A 90 -7.75 14.94 -16.62
CA ASN A 90 -6.61 15.37 -15.79
C ASN A 90 -6.80 14.99 -14.31
N LEU A 91 -7.06 13.71 -14.05
CA LEU A 91 -7.37 13.26 -12.67
C LEU A 91 -6.16 13.35 -11.73
N LEU A 92 -4.94 13.33 -12.28
CA LEU A 92 -3.69 13.35 -11.52
C LEU A 92 -2.82 14.54 -11.96
N ASP A 93 -2.17 15.20 -11.00
CA ASP A 93 -1.18 16.25 -11.29
C ASP A 93 0.10 15.69 -11.92
N ARG A 94 0.44 14.45 -11.54
CA ARG A 94 1.58 13.70 -12.08
C ARG A 94 1.26 12.21 -12.06
N PRO A 95 1.87 11.41 -12.97
CA PRO A 95 1.68 9.97 -12.98
C PRO A 95 2.01 9.33 -11.62
N SER A 96 1.24 8.30 -11.24
CA SER A 96 1.56 7.47 -10.08
C SER A 96 2.80 6.62 -10.35
N ASP A 97 3.59 6.35 -9.32
CA ASP A 97 4.65 5.36 -9.39
C ASP A 97 4.02 3.95 -9.43
N LEU A 98 4.22 3.26 -10.57
CA LEU A 98 3.69 1.92 -10.85
C LEU A 98 4.80 0.87 -10.92
N ARG A 99 6.03 1.21 -10.50
CA ARG A 99 7.11 0.22 -10.40
C ARG A 99 6.72 -0.84 -9.37
N PHE A 100 7.16 -2.07 -9.60
CA PHE A 100 6.81 -3.19 -8.74
C PHE A 100 7.58 -3.18 -7.42
N TRP A 101 6.95 -3.80 -6.43
CA TRP A 101 7.52 -4.19 -5.16
C TRP A 101 7.48 -5.72 -5.05
N ARG A 102 8.37 -6.27 -4.22
CA ARG A 102 8.44 -7.70 -3.91
C ARG A 102 8.28 -7.91 -2.40
N PRO A 103 7.59 -8.98 -1.98
CA PRO A 103 7.49 -9.34 -0.57
C PRO A 103 8.87 -9.63 0.03
N LEU A 104 9.16 -9.08 1.20
CA LEU A 104 10.40 -9.33 1.94
C LEU A 104 10.13 -10.11 3.24
N LEU A 105 9.22 -9.60 4.08
CA LEU A 105 8.85 -10.25 5.34
C LEU A 105 7.46 -9.80 5.83
N GLY A 106 6.95 -10.46 6.86
CA GLY A 106 5.63 -10.19 7.43
C GLY A 106 4.51 -10.94 6.71
N TYR A 107 3.30 -10.41 6.74
CA TYR A 107 2.10 -11.04 6.20
C TYR A 107 1.09 -9.98 5.73
N LEU A 108 0.41 -10.28 4.63
CA LEU A 108 -0.63 -9.43 4.05
C LEU A 108 -1.92 -9.44 4.86
N VAL A 109 -2.31 -10.62 5.34
CA VAL A 109 -3.49 -10.80 6.19
C VAL A 109 -3.17 -11.81 7.28
N TYR A 110 -3.51 -11.47 8.52
CA TYR A 110 -3.23 -12.31 9.66
C TYR A 110 -3.93 -13.67 9.50
N GLN A 111 -3.17 -14.75 9.66
CA GLN A 111 -3.63 -16.13 9.50
C GLN A 111 -4.34 -16.43 8.17
N GLY A 112 -4.05 -15.68 7.10
CA GLY A 112 -4.68 -15.91 5.81
C GLY A 112 -6.18 -15.57 5.77
N LYS A 113 -6.69 -14.79 6.74
CA LYS A 113 -8.10 -14.39 6.80
C LYS A 113 -8.36 -13.30 5.75
N PRO A 114 -9.12 -13.57 4.67
CA PRO A 114 -9.38 -12.57 3.65
C PRO A 114 -10.09 -11.35 4.23
N VAL A 115 -9.77 -10.18 3.70
CA VAL A 115 -10.46 -8.92 4.02
C VAL A 115 -11.17 -8.44 2.77
N ASP A 116 -12.46 -8.18 2.90
CA ASP A 116 -13.29 -7.56 1.88
C ASP A 116 -13.66 -6.16 2.36
N PHE A 117 -13.28 -5.14 1.59
CA PHE A 117 -13.58 -3.75 1.90
C PHE A 117 -14.92 -3.32 1.32
N SER A 118 -15.55 -4.15 0.49
CA SER A 118 -16.92 -3.86 0.07
C SER A 118 -17.80 -3.82 1.32
N PHE A 119 -18.51 -2.70 1.50
CA PHE A 119 -19.37 -2.39 2.65
C PHE A 119 -18.67 -2.03 3.98
N SER A 120 -17.34 -1.86 4.03
CA SER A 120 -16.63 -1.23 5.16
C SER A 120 -16.07 0.14 4.77
N ILE A 121 -16.54 1.20 5.44
CA ILE A 121 -15.99 2.55 5.28
C ILE A 121 -15.47 2.99 6.65
N GLY A 122 -14.20 3.41 6.68
CA GLY A 122 -13.57 4.01 7.86
C GLY A 122 -13.49 3.09 9.07
N ARG A 123 -13.50 1.76 8.88
CA ARG A 123 -13.31 0.84 10.00
C ARG A 123 -11.83 0.68 10.27
N GLN A 124 -11.07 0.31 9.25
CA GLN A 124 -9.64 0.05 9.42
C GLN A 124 -8.78 1.29 9.21
N TYR A 125 -7.68 1.32 9.96
CA TYR A 125 -6.65 2.35 9.88
C TYR A 125 -5.39 1.77 9.26
N ILE A 126 -4.95 2.35 8.14
CA ILE A 126 -3.86 1.85 7.33
C ILE A 126 -2.69 2.81 7.45
N VAL A 127 -1.48 2.27 7.66
CA VAL A 127 -0.25 3.05 7.70
C VAL A 127 0.73 2.50 6.69
N THR A 128 1.22 3.38 5.83
CA THR A 128 2.32 3.08 4.91
C THR A 128 3.55 3.88 5.27
N THR A 129 4.65 3.19 5.55
CA THR A 129 5.97 3.79 5.80
C THR A 129 6.91 3.43 4.66
N GLU A 130 7.26 4.43 3.85
CA GLU A 130 8.25 4.32 2.79
C GLU A 130 9.62 4.72 3.37
N LEU A 131 10.62 3.87 3.16
CA LEU A 131 11.97 4.04 3.71
C LEU A 131 12.99 3.97 2.59
N THR A 132 13.95 4.89 2.62
CA THR A 132 15.13 4.87 1.76
C THR A 132 16.34 4.63 2.65
N PRO A 133 16.83 3.38 2.78
CA PRO A 133 18.04 3.10 3.54
C PRO A 133 19.22 3.92 3.04
N SER A 134 20.09 4.34 3.96
CA SER A 134 21.40 4.87 3.58
C SER A 134 22.24 3.78 2.91
N PRO A 135 23.19 4.12 2.01
CA PRO A 135 23.99 3.12 1.31
C PRO A 135 24.63 2.08 2.25
N GLY A 136 24.34 0.80 2.02
CA GLY A 136 24.87 -0.31 2.83
C GLY A 136 24.24 -0.48 4.21
N GLN A 137 23.15 0.22 4.53
CA GLN A 137 22.44 0.14 5.81
C GLN A 137 21.11 -0.63 5.73
N LYS A 138 20.75 -1.16 4.54
CA LYS A 138 19.47 -1.85 4.32
C LYS A 138 19.26 -3.02 5.27
N ASP A 139 20.28 -3.83 5.51
CA ASP A 139 20.15 -5.02 6.38
C ASP A 139 19.83 -4.64 7.83
N GLN A 140 20.38 -3.52 8.32
CA GLN A 140 20.12 -2.97 9.65
C GLN A 140 18.67 -2.49 9.75
N VAL A 141 18.14 -1.82 8.72
CA VAL A 141 16.72 -1.45 8.64
C VAL A 141 15.85 -2.70 8.66
N VAL A 142 16.16 -3.70 7.82
CA VAL A 142 15.40 -4.95 7.72
C VAL A 142 15.40 -5.73 9.05
N GLU A 143 16.48 -5.70 9.81
CA GLU A 143 16.53 -6.31 11.15
C GLU A 143 15.53 -5.66 12.10
N GLN A 144 15.44 -4.33 12.13
CA GLN A 144 14.44 -3.64 12.96
C GLN A 144 13.01 -3.95 12.47
N LEU A 145 12.78 -3.96 11.16
CA LEU A 145 11.47 -4.30 10.57
C LEU A 145 11.05 -5.74 10.86
N ARG A 146 12.01 -6.68 10.99
CA ARG A 146 11.74 -8.06 11.39
C ARG A 146 11.22 -8.14 12.83
N LEU A 147 11.80 -7.38 13.75
CA LEU A 147 11.31 -7.27 15.12
C LEU A 147 9.88 -6.73 15.15
N LEU A 148 9.62 -5.65 14.40
CA LEU A 148 8.28 -5.07 14.29
C LEU A 148 7.26 -6.07 13.73
N ALA A 149 7.62 -6.83 12.69
CA ALA A 149 6.74 -7.84 12.11
C ALA A 149 6.44 -8.99 13.08
N GLN A 150 7.41 -9.40 13.90
CA GLN A 150 7.23 -10.42 14.94
C GLN A 150 6.25 -9.93 16.02
N GLU A 151 6.42 -8.70 16.50
CA GLU A 151 5.54 -8.08 17.47
C GLU A 151 4.12 -7.89 16.93
N ALA A 152 3.99 -7.40 15.69
CA ALA A 152 2.71 -7.27 15.01
C ALA A 152 1.99 -8.63 14.92
N ASN A 153 2.72 -9.71 14.60
CA ASN A 153 2.16 -11.06 14.58
C ASN A 153 1.69 -11.52 15.97
N GLN A 154 2.48 -11.30 17.02
CA GLN A 154 2.11 -11.68 18.40
C GLN A 154 0.86 -10.93 18.87
N ARG A 155 0.72 -9.68 18.47
CA ARG A 155 -0.44 -8.82 18.78
C ARG A 155 -1.61 -8.99 17.82
N GLN A 156 -1.50 -9.87 16.83
CA GLN A 156 -2.56 -10.16 15.87
C GLN A 156 -3.00 -8.92 15.08
N VAL A 157 -2.06 -8.04 14.75
CA VAL A 157 -2.31 -6.90 13.85
C VAL A 157 -2.88 -7.45 12.53
N PRO A 158 -3.99 -6.91 11.97
CA PRO A 158 -4.61 -7.45 10.77
C PRO A 158 -3.67 -7.64 9.57
N SER A 159 -2.75 -6.69 9.34
CA SER A 159 -1.68 -6.81 8.33
C SER A 159 -0.42 -6.14 8.82
N PHE A 160 0.74 -6.75 8.55
CA PHE A 160 2.04 -6.09 8.67
C PHE A 160 2.98 -6.68 7.61
N TRP A 161 3.19 -5.95 6.53
CA TRP A 161 3.86 -6.46 5.34
C TRP A 161 4.98 -5.54 4.90
N VAL A 162 6.18 -6.10 4.77
CA VAL A 162 7.37 -5.37 4.35
C VAL A 162 7.73 -5.79 2.95
N LEU A 163 7.88 -4.80 2.09
CA LEU A 163 8.14 -4.93 0.67
C LEU A 163 9.46 -4.24 0.32
N HIS A 164 10.11 -4.69 -0.74
CA HIS A 164 11.33 -4.07 -1.28
C HIS A 164 11.25 -3.91 -2.80
N ARG A 165 11.96 -2.92 -3.36
CA ARG A 165 11.96 -2.65 -4.81
C ARG A 165 12.68 -3.71 -5.66
N GLY A 166 13.57 -4.50 -5.05
CA GLY A 166 14.31 -5.55 -5.76
C GLY A 166 15.35 -5.00 -6.75
N GLU A 167 16.02 -5.89 -7.48
CA GLU A 167 16.86 -5.48 -8.61
C GLU A 167 15.93 -4.99 -9.72
N GLY A 168 15.99 -3.70 -10.04
CA GLY A 168 15.21 -3.11 -11.12
C GLY A 168 15.71 -3.54 -12.50
N ASP A 169 14.88 -3.35 -13.52
CA ASP A 169 15.20 -3.68 -14.92
C ASP A 169 16.39 -2.88 -15.50
N GLU A 170 16.84 -1.82 -14.81
CA GLU A 170 17.88 -0.88 -15.26
C GLU A 170 19.22 -0.99 -14.49
N GLY A 171 19.41 -2.03 -13.67
CA GLY A 171 20.69 -2.27 -12.98
C GLY A 171 21.04 -1.27 -11.87
N GLN A 172 20.15 -0.32 -11.55
CA GLN A 172 20.22 0.46 -10.32
C GLN A 172 19.59 -0.33 -9.17
N GLN A 173 20.36 -0.49 -8.09
CA GLN A 173 19.91 -1.16 -6.88
C GLN A 173 19.02 -0.19 -6.07
N ASP A 174 17.71 -0.22 -6.34
CA ASP A 174 16.73 0.51 -5.52
C ASP A 174 16.54 -0.26 -4.20
N GLU A 175 17.16 0.24 -3.14
CA GLU A 175 17.11 -0.37 -1.82
C GLU A 175 15.85 0.02 -1.01
N SER A 176 14.94 0.79 -1.61
CA SER A 176 13.75 1.29 -0.93
C SER A 176 12.89 0.16 -0.39
N LEU A 177 12.33 0.43 0.79
CA LEU A 177 11.41 -0.46 1.50
C LEU A 177 10.06 0.24 1.65
N LEU A 178 8.99 -0.55 1.64
CA LEU A 178 7.65 -0.11 1.97
C LEU A 178 7.10 -1.04 3.03
N VAL A 179 6.67 -0.47 4.15
CA VAL A 179 5.93 -1.17 5.19
C VAL A 179 4.46 -0.79 5.04
N PHE A 180 3.61 -1.78 4.83
CA PHE A 180 2.15 -1.65 4.86
C PHE A 180 1.63 -2.31 6.12
N SER A 181 0.98 -1.55 6.99
CA SER A 181 0.30 -2.08 8.17
C SER A 181 -1.17 -1.65 8.21
N MET A 182 -2.00 -2.52 8.74
CA MET A 182 -3.45 -2.33 8.81
C MET A 182 -3.90 -2.70 10.20
N HIS A 183 -4.61 -1.79 10.84
CA HIS A 183 -5.06 -1.85 12.23
C HIS A 183 -6.59 -1.76 12.26
N ASN A 184 -7.17 -2.27 13.34
CA ASN A 184 -8.63 -2.29 13.48
C ASN A 184 -9.25 -0.90 13.54
N ASP A 185 -8.50 0.09 14.04
CA ASP A 185 -8.85 1.51 14.12
C ASP A 185 -7.58 2.32 14.52
N PHE A 186 -7.74 3.64 14.70
CA PHE A 186 -6.66 4.55 15.10
C PHE A 186 -6.12 4.26 16.51
N ASP A 187 -6.98 3.86 17.45
CA ASP A 187 -6.58 3.60 18.84
C ASP A 187 -5.72 2.33 18.90
N ALA A 188 -6.10 1.28 18.16
CA ALA A 188 -5.31 0.06 18.03
C ALA A 188 -3.93 0.31 17.41
N TRP A 189 -3.85 1.21 16.42
CA TRP A 189 -2.56 1.63 15.86
C TRP A 189 -1.73 2.38 16.90
N THR A 190 -2.32 3.36 17.58
CA THR A 190 -1.66 4.17 18.61
C THR A 190 -1.14 3.30 19.75
N ASP A 191 -1.93 2.33 20.21
CA ASP A 191 -1.58 1.37 21.25
C ASP A 191 -0.43 0.43 20.83
N PHE A 192 -0.30 0.15 19.54
CA PHE A 192 0.81 -0.63 18.98
C PHE A 192 2.08 0.22 18.90
N GLU A 193 2.02 1.41 18.32
CA GLU A 193 3.18 2.28 18.08
C GLU A 193 3.81 2.82 19.37
N HIS A 194 3.01 3.18 20.37
CA HIS A 194 3.50 3.75 21.63
C HIS A 194 4.07 2.71 22.61
N GLN A 195 4.18 1.44 22.21
CA GLN A 195 4.94 0.48 23.00
C GLN A 195 6.42 0.83 22.91
N ALA A 196 7.10 0.96 24.06
CA ALA A 196 8.48 1.45 24.12
C ALA A 196 9.46 0.67 23.21
N HIS A 197 9.27 -0.65 23.05
CA HIS A 197 10.12 -1.46 22.17
C HIS A 197 9.78 -1.31 20.68
N ILE A 198 8.52 -1.02 20.33
CA ILE A 198 8.08 -0.72 18.95
C ILE A 198 8.63 0.63 18.53
N GLU A 199 8.42 1.65 19.36
CA GLU A 199 8.96 2.99 19.14
C GLU A 199 10.49 2.94 19.00
N ALA A 200 11.18 2.23 19.90
CA ALA A 200 12.64 2.08 19.83
C ALA A 200 13.12 1.39 18.55
N ALA A 201 12.38 0.39 18.04
CA ALA A 201 12.72 -0.29 16.79
C ALA A 201 12.52 0.64 15.58
N TRP A 202 11.45 1.44 15.55
CA TRP A 202 11.25 2.45 14.52
C TRP A 202 12.32 3.54 14.53
N VAL A 203 12.66 4.08 15.72
CA VAL A 203 13.72 5.07 15.87
C VAL A 203 15.04 4.54 15.29
N LYS A 204 15.44 3.32 15.66
CA LYS A 204 16.64 2.68 15.11
C LYS A 204 16.55 2.47 13.60
N ALA A 205 15.41 2.01 13.09
CA ALA A 205 15.22 1.85 11.64
C ALA A 205 15.42 3.18 10.91
N TYR A 206 14.91 4.28 11.47
CA TYR A 206 15.03 5.61 10.89
C TYR A 206 16.44 6.19 10.96
N GLU A 207 17.24 5.84 11.97
CA GLU A 207 18.67 6.22 12.05
C GLU A 207 19.48 5.69 10.86
N PHE A 208 19.08 4.55 10.29
CA PHE A 208 19.72 3.92 9.14
C PHE A 208 19.16 4.39 7.79
N CYS A 209 18.18 5.30 7.78
CA CYS A 209 17.53 5.77 6.55
C CYS A 209 17.99 7.18 6.16
N ALA A 210 18.24 7.38 4.86
CA ALA A 210 18.50 8.71 4.30
C ALA A 210 17.20 9.52 4.14
N ASP A 211 16.08 8.84 3.89
CA ASP A 211 14.76 9.45 3.80
C ASP A 211 13.68 8.50 4.34
N LYS A 212 12.58 9.08 4.81
CA LYS A 212 11.40 8.35 5.28
C LYS A 212 10.13 9.13 5.05
N ARG A 213 9.05 8.43 4.72
CA ARG A 213 7.70 8.99 4.61
C ARG A 213 6.69 8.06 5.25
N LEU A 214 6.09 8.51 6.34
CA LEU A 214 4.94 7.87 6.96
C LEU A 214 3.66 8.56 6.50
N THR A 215 2.69 7.78 6.02
CA THR A 215 1.38 8.26 5.58
C THR A 215 0.29 7.33 6.08
N THR A 216 -0.85 7.93 6.39
CA THR A 216 -1.98 7.31 7.08
C THR A 216 -3.21 7.38 6.21
N TRP A 217 -4.01 6.32 6.26
CA TRP A 217 -5.10 6.11 5.34
C TRP A 217 -6.27 5.40 6.03
N VAL A 218 -7.45 5.57 5.45
CA VAL A 218 -8.67 4.86 5.83
C VAL A 218 -9.26 4.17 4.62
N GLU A 219 -10.01 3.10 4.86
CA GLU A 219 -10.71 2.34 3.82
C GLU A 219 -11.60 3.26 2.96
N SER A 220 -11.56 3.10 1.64
CA SER A 220 -12.48 3.78 0.72
C SER A 220 -13.76 2.98 0.42
N GLY A 221 -13.90 1.79 1.01
CA GLY A 221 -14.96 0.83 0.68
C GLY A 221 -14.73 0.05 -0.63
N LEU A 222 -13.52 0.13 -1.19
CA LEU A 222 -13.18 -0.44 -2.49
C LEU A 222 -12.05 -1.47 -2.35
N GLY A 223 -12.39 -2.72 -2.66
CA GLY A 223 -11.40 -3.76 -2.87
C GLY A 223 -11.38 -4.91 -1.87
N PHE A 224 -10.29 -5.66 -1.87
CA PHE A 224 -10.08 -6.83 -1.02
C PHE A 224 -8.58 -7.12 -0.83
N LEU A 225 -8.23 -7.90 0.21
CA LEU A 225 -6.89 -8.45 0.44
C LEU A 225 -6.96 -9.93 0.82
N GLY A 226 -6.00 -10.72 0.31
CA GLY A 226 -5.73 -12.07 0.78
C GLY A 226 -6.77 -13.09 0.33
N ARG A 227 -6.76 -13.43 -0.96
CA ARG A 227 -7.61 -14.49 -1.54
C ARG A 227 -6.84 -15.75 -1.91
#